data_AF-A0A443SHQ5-F1
#
_entry.id   AF-A0A443SHQ5-F1
#
_cell.length_a   1.000
_cell.length_b   1.000
_cell.length_c   1.000
_cell.angle_alpha   90.00
_cell.angle_beta   90.00
_cell.angle_gamma   90.00
#
_symmetry.space_group_name_H-M   'P 1'
#
loop_
_entity.id
_entity.type
_entity.pdbx_description
1 polymer ?
#
loop_
_entity_poly.entity_id
_entity_poly.type
_entity_poly.pdbx_seq_one_letter_code
_entity_poly.pdbx_strand_id
1 'polypeptide(L)'
;MGIEYHNQPDELTQAVEVSNIIFTAIFACEMLLKLSAEGCYVYISDGFNVFDGIVVVVSVMELMEESGSGLSVLRTFRLLRILKLVRFMPALKRQLVIMLRTLDNVAVFFALLYSWYESFWLQIL
;
A
#
# COMPACT_ATOMS: atom_id res chain seq x y z
N MET A 1 13.40 3.10 -9.90
CA MET A 1 12.34 4.10 -10.17
C MET A 1 12.81 5.56 -10.08
N GLY A 2 13.97 5.90 -9.50
CA GLY A 2 14.51 7.27 -9.48
C GLY A 2 15.65 7.56 -10.47
N ILE A 3 15.99 6.61 -11.34
CA ILE A 3 17.10 6.69 -12.31
C ILE A 3 16.57 6.18 -13.67
N GLU A 4 15.51 6.78 -14.18
CA GLU A 4 15.13 6.59 -15.59
C GLU A 4 15.71 7.77 -16.36
N TYR A 5 16.77 7.51 -17.13
CA TYR A 5 17.34 8.48 -18.07
C TYR A 5 16.59 8.35 -19.40
N HIS A 6 16.34 9.47 -20.09
CA HIS A 6 15.65 9.50 -21.39
C HIS A 6 16.39 8.80 -22.56
N ASN A 7 17.50 8.11 -22.30
CA ASN A 7 18.28 7.34 -23.28
C ASN A 7 18.91 6.09 -22.64
N GLN A 8 18.10 5.32 -21.92
CA GLN A 8 18.55 4.18 -21.13
C GLN A 8 18.85 2.97 -22.03
N PRO A 9 20.08 2.41 -22.00
CA PRO A 9 20.40 1.20 -22.76
C PRO A 9 19.53 0.03 -22.27
N ASP A 10 19.14 -0.86 -23.18
CA ASP A 10 18.20 -1.96 -22.92
C ASP A 10 18.62 -2.84 -21.73
N GLU A 11 19.92 -2.96 -21.48
CA GLU A 11 20.49 -3.69 -20.33
C GLU A 11 20.05 -3.13 -18.97
N LEU A 12 19.92 -1.81 -18.83
CA LEU A 12 19.57 -1.17 -17.56
C LEU A 12 18.07 -1.34 -17.26
N THR A 13 17.24 -1.33 -18.30
CA THR A 13 15.80 -1.59 -18.20
C THR A 13 15.55 -3.04 -17.77
N GLN A 14 16.26 -4.00 -18.39
CA GLN A 14 16.20 -5.40 -17.99
C GLN A 14 16.69 -5.61 -16.56
N ALA A 15 17.78 -4.94 -16.15
CA ALA A 15 18.29 -5.05 -14.78
C ALA A 15 17.27 -4.57 -13.73
N VAL A 16 16.56 -3.48 -14.00
CA VAL A 16 15.52 -2.94 -13.10
C VAL A 16 14.33 -3.89 -13.02
N GLU A 17 13.89 -4.46 -14.14
CA GLU A 17 12.76 -5.39 -14.20
C GLU A 17 13.07 -6.71 -13.46
N VAL A 18 14.24 -7.29 -13.72
CA VAL A 18 14.74 -8.49 -13.02
C VAL A 18 14.87 -8.24 -11.53
N SER A 19 15.38 -7.08 -11.12
CA SER A 19 15.48 -6.72 -9.71
C SER A 19 14.11 -6.62 -9.04
N ASN A 20 13.11 -6.07 -9.72
CA ASN A 20 11.74 -5.94 -9.21
C ASN A 20 11.08 -7.32 -9.01
N ILE A 21 11.33 -8.26 -9.92
CA ILE A 21 10.88 -9.66 -9.82
C ILE A 21 11.55 -10.36 -8.63
N ILE A 22 12.87 -10.24 -8.49
CA ILE A 22 13.62 -10.85 -7.38
C ILE A 22 13.14 -10.31 -6.03
N PHE A 23 12.98 -8.99 -5.90
CA PHE A 23 12.45 -8.40 -4.67
C PHE A 23 11.04 -8.90 -4.37
N THR A 24 10.16 -8.96 -5.36
CA THR A 24 8.79 -9.46 -5.17
C THR A 24 8.79 -10.94 -4.73
N ALA A 25 9.65 -11.78 -5.30
CA ALA A 25 9.77 -13.19 -4.94
C ALA A 25 10.29 -13.38 -3.50
N ILE A 26 11.33 -12.65 -3.11
CA ILE A 26 11.87 -12.69 -1.73
C ILE A 26 10.79 -12.26 -0.73
N PHE A 27 10.03 -11.22 -1.06
CA PHE A 27 8.97 -10.70 -0.21
C PHE A 27 7.75 -11.61 -0.12
N ALA A 28 7.38 -12.28 -1.21
CA ALA A 28 6.36 -13.33 -1.18
C ALA A 28 6.80 -14.49 -0.29
N CYS A 29 8.08 -14.89 -0.37
CA CYS A 29 8.63 -15.94 0.48
C CYS A 29 8.66 -15.53 1.97
N GLU A 30 9.08 -14.30 2.27
CA GLU A 30 9.05 -13.73 3.63
C GLU A 30 7.63 -13.74 4.22
N MET A 31 6.62 -13.36 3.42
CA MET A 31 5.21 -13.39 3.83
C MET A 31 4.73 -14.82 4.10
N LEU A 32 5.02 -15.77 3.20
CA LEU A 32 4.65 -17.18 3.36
C LEU A 32 5.28 -17.79 4.62
N LEU A 33 6.54 -17.46 4.90
CA LEU A 33 7.21 -17.90 6.13
C LEU A 33 6.53 -17.34 7.37
N LYS A 34 6.24 -16.03 7.42
CA LYS A 34 5.51 -15.42 8.55
C LYS A 34 4.11 -16.02 8.74
N LEU A 35 3.39 -16.24 7.64
CA LEU A 35 2.06 -16.85 7.66
C LEU A 35 2.10 -18.29 8.20
N SER A 36 3.12 -19.06 7.81
CA SER A 36 3.33 -20.44 8.28
C SER A 36 3.78 -20.52 9.74
N ALA A 37 4.50 -19.50 10.24
CA ALA A 37 5.06 -19.47 11.59
C ALA A 37 4.06 -18.95 12.64
N GLU A 38 3.29 -17.90 12.35
CA GLU A 38 2.34 -17.30 13.31
C GLU A 38 0.91 -17.84 13.15
N GLY A 39 0.57 -18.42 12.01
CA GLY A 39 -0.78 -18.85 11.69
C GLY A 39 -1.70 -17.71 11.24
N CYS A 40 -2.68 -18.04 10.39
CA CYS A 40 -3.52 -17.06 9.68
C CYS A 40 -4.30 -16.12 10.63
N TYR A 41 -4.70 -16.61 11.80
CA TYR A 41 -5.52 -15.83 12.75
C TYR A 41 -4.71 -14.77 13.50
N VAL A 42 -3.47 -15.10 13.91
CA VAL A 42 -2.57 -14.14 14.57
C VAL A 42 -2.06 -13.12 13.56
N TYR A 43 -1.79 -13.57 12.33
CA TYR A 43 -1.38 -12.69 11.23
C TYR A 43 -2.42 -11.59 10.92
N ILE A 44 -3.71 -11.93 10.94
CA ILE A 44 -4.79 -10.97 10.66
C ILE A 44 -5.01 -10.02 11.86
N SER A 45 -4.67 -10.44 13.07
CA SER A 45 -4.78 -9.60 14.28
C SER A 45 -3.73 -8.48 14.33
N ASP A 46 -2.59 -8.63 13.66
CA ASP A 46 -1.58 -7.58 13.57
C ASP A 46 -1.75 -6.77 12.28
N GLY A 47 -2.20 -5.51 12.42
CA GLY A 47 -2.37 -4.60 11.30
C GLY A 47 -1.08 -4.34 10.50
N PHE A 48 0.10 -4.51 11.10
CA PHE A 48 1.37 -4.38 10.41
C PHE A 48 1.66 -5.56 9.48
N ASN A 49 1.21 -6.76 9.83
CA ASN A 49 1.32 -7.98 9.03
C ASN A 49 0.29 -7.96 7.89
N VAL A 50 -0.94 -7.54 8.17
CA VAL A 50 -1.97 -7.35 7.14
C VAL A 50 -1.52 -6.34 6.08
N PHE A 51 -0.96 -5.19 6.49
CA PHE A 51 -0.42 -4.20 5.56
C PHE A 51 0.69 -4.77 4.67
N ASP A 52 1.61 -5.55 5.23
CA ASP A 52 2.69 -6.19 4.48
C ASP A 52 2.14 -7.18 3.44
N GLY A 53 1.11 -7.95 3.84
CA GLY A 53 0.44 -8.90 2.95
C GLY A 53 -0.28 -8.24 1.77
N ILE A 54 -0.98 -7.13 2.01
CA ILE A 54 -1.65 -6.36 0.94
C ILE A 54 -0.62 -5.86 -0.09
N VAL A 55 0.52 -5.34 0.38
CA VAL A 55 1.59 -4.85 -0.51
C VAL A 55 2.14 -5.99 -1.38
N VAL A 56 2.33 -7.18 -0.83
CA VAL A 56 2.79 -8.36 -1.62
C VAL A 56 1.77 -8.77 -2.67
N VAL A 57 0.49 -8.89 -2.31
CA VAL A 57 -0.58 -9.27 -3.25
C VAL A 57 -0.68 -8.27 -4.39
N VAL A 58 -0.65 -6.97 -4.08
CA VAL A 58 -0.63 -5.90 -5.08
C VAL A 58 0.61 -5.97 -5.98
N SER A 59 1.77 -6.30 -5.42
CA SER A 59 3.02 -6.41 -6.19
C SER A 59 2.98 -7.58 -7.18
N VAL A 60 2.37 -8.70 -6.79
CA VAL A 60 2.16 -9.85 -7.69
C VAL A 60 1.16 -9.49 -8.79
N MET A 61 0.08 -8.78 -8.45
CA MET A 61 -0.87 -8.30 -9.45
C MET A 61 -0.22 -7.34 -10.46
N GLU A 62 0.65 -6.43 -10.02
CA GLU A 62 1.40 -5.52 -10.91
C GLU A 62 2.26 -6.30 -11.92
N LEU A 63 2.96 -7.35 -11.48
CA LEU A 63 3.78 -8.22 -12.36
C LEU A 63 2.92 -8.99 -13.37
N MET A 64 1.75 -9.48 -12.98
CA MET A 64 0.84 -10.16 -13.90
C MET A 64 0.25 -9.18 -14.93
N GLU A 65 0.00 -7.94 -14.54
CA GLU A 65 -0.61 -6.94 -15.41
C GLU A 65 0.38 -6.38 -16.45
N GLU A 66 1.67 -6.25 -16.11
CA GLU A 66 2.75 -5.92 -17.08
C GLU A 66 2.82 -6.93 -18.24
N SER A 67 2.36 -8.17 -18.01
CA SER A 67 2.41 -9.25 -19.01
C SER A 67 1.20 -9.34 -19.96
N GLY A 68 0.13 -8.55 -19.83
CA GLY A 68 -1.07 -8.88 -20.63
C GLY A 68 -2.28 -7.96 -20.73
N SER A 69 -2.33 -6.73 -20.22
CA SER A 69 -3.49 -5.88 -20.55
C SER A 69 -3.14 -4.40 -20.58
N GLY A 70 -3.88 -3.60 -21.36
CA GLY A 70 -3.72 -2.15 -21.50
C GLY A 70 -4.81 -1.36 -20.77
N LEU A 71 -5.28 -1.86 -19.63
CA LEU A 71 -6.39 -1.28 -18.88
C LEU A 71 -5.95 -0.04 -18.07
N SER A 72 -6.77 1.01 -18.04
CA SER A 72 -6.48 2.26 -17.32
C SER A 72 -6.16 2.07 -15.83
N VAL A 73 -6.62 0.96 -15.23
CA VAL A 73 -6.39 0.57 -13.83
C VAL A 73 -4.90 0.31 -13.54
N LEU A 74 -4.14 -0.20 -14.53
CA LEU A 74 -2.68 -0.34 -14.48
C LEU A 74 -1.97 0.91 -14.00
N ARG A 75 -2.44 2.07 -14.46
CA ARG A 75 -1.81 3.36 -14.15
C ARG A 75 -1.95 3.70 -12.66
N THR A 76 -3.06 3.29 -12.05
CA THR A 76 -3.30 3.44 -10.61
C THR A 76 -2.48 2.42 -9.81
N PHE A 77 -2.33 1.18 -10.29
CA PHE A 77 -1.46 0.18 -9.65
C PHE A 77 -0.01 0.63 -9.56
N ARG A 78 0.47 1.39 -10.56
CA ARG A 78 1.80 2.02 -10.47
C ARG A 78 1.91 2.91 -9.23
N LEU A 79 0.90 3.66 -8.81
CA LEU A 79 0.99 4.48 -7.59
C LEU A 79 1.27 3.64 -6.34
N LEU A 80 0.82 2.38 -6.31
CA LEU A 80 1.03 1.47 -5.18
C LEU A 80 2.51 1.05 -5.02
N ARG A 81 3.36 1.29 -6.03
CA ARG A 81 4.82 1.13 -5.89
C ARG A 81 5.40 2.02 -4.78
N ILE A 82 4.75 3.15 -4.45
CA ILE A 82 5.16 4.00 -3.32
C ILE A 82 4.94 3.29 -1.97
N LEU A 83 3.97 2.38 -1.88
CA LEU A 83 3.73 1.58 -0.68
C LEU A 83 4.86 0.57 -0.45
N LYS A 84 5.51 0.08 -1.52
CA LYS A 84 6.74 -0.71 -1.39
C LYS A 84 7.83 0.08 -0.65
N LEU A 85 7.94 1.40 -0.91
CA LEU A 85 8.91 2.29 -0.25
C LEU A 85 8.62 2.48 1.25
N VAL A 86 7.33 2.57 1.62
CA VAL A 86 6.90 2.68 3.02
C VAL A 86 7.36 1.47 3.85
N ARG A 87 7.49 0.29 3.23
CA ARG A 87 8.04 -0.89 3.92
C ARG A 87 9.52 -0.77 4.23
N PHE A 88 10.33 -0.25 3.31
CA PHE A 88 11.77 -0.04 3.52
C PHE A 88 12.05 1.01 4.59
N MET A 89 11.09 1.89 4.85
CA MET A 89 11.20 2.94 5.87
C MET A 89 10.24 2.64 7.03
N PRO A 90 10.63 1.77 8.00
CA PRO A 90 9.77 1.44 9.14
C PRO A 90 9.38 2.66 9.98
N ALA A 91 10.19 3.73 9.93
CA ALA A 91 9.85 5.03 10.51
C ALA A 91 8.59 5.64 9.86
N LEU A 92 8.51 5.66 8.52
CA LEU A 92 7.35 6.16 7.78
C LEU A 92 6.12 5.28 8.01
N LYS A 93 6.29 3.95 8.00
CA LYS A 93 5.20 3.00 8.29
C LYS A 93 4.53 3.32 9.62
N ARG A 94 5.33 3.49 10.68
CA ARG A 94 4.84 3.81 12.02
C ARG A 94 4.14 5.17 12.06
N GLN A 95 4.73 6.16 11.40
CA GLN A 95 4.21 7.53 11.37
C GLN A 95 2.87 7.61 10.64
N LEU A 96 2.72 6.89 9.52
CA LEU A 96 1.48 6.83 8.74
C LEU A 96 0.35 6.17 9.54
N VAL A 97 0.63 5.07 10.27
CA VAL A 97 -0.34 4.42 11.16
C VAL A 97 -0.80 5.35 12.29
N ILE A 98 0.14 6.06 12.92
CA ILE A 98 -0.20 7.02 13.99
C ILE A 98 -1.07 8.13 13.43
N MET A 99 -0.72 8.68 12.25
CA MET A 99 -1.48 9.74 11.61
C MET A 99 -2.90 9.32 11.27
N LEU A 100 -3.09 8.11 10.73
CA LEU A 100 -4.42 7.55 10.45
C LEU A 100 -5.26 7.39 11.73
N ARG A 101 -4.65 6.95 12.83
CA ARG A 101 -5.32 6.87 14.13
C ARG A 101 -5.76 8.23 14.65
N THR A 102 -4.95 9.27 14.44
CA THR A 102 -5.32 10.63 14.83
C THR A 102 -6.42 11.19 13.94
N LEU A 103 -6.41 10.88 12.64
CA LEU A 103 -7.46 11.27 11.71
C LEU A 103 -8.82 10.65 12.07
N ASP A 104 -8.86 9.43 12.59
CA ASP A 104 -10.11 8.79 13.00
C ASP A 104 -10.81 9.59 14.13
N ASN A 105 -10.05 10.01 15.14
CA ASN A 105 -10.55 10.87 16.22
C ASN A 105 -11.02 12.24 15.69
N VAL A 106 -10.30 12.81 14.72
CA VAL A 106 -10.67 14.09 14.09
C VAL A 106 -11.92 13.92 13.24
N ALA A 107 -12.07 12.82 12.50
CA ALA A 107 -13.23 12.51 11.70
C ALA A 107 -14.50 12.38 12.56
N VAL A 108 -14.39 11.75 13.73
CA VAL A 108 -15.50 11.69 14.70
C VAL A 108 -15.91 13.09 15.16
N PHE A 109 -14.96 13.97 15.45
CA PHE A 109 -15.25 15.35 15.83
C PHE A 109 -16.00 16.10 14.71
N PHE A 110 -15.54 15.99 13.47
CA PHE A 110 -16.22 16.60 12.32
C PHE A 110 -17.62 16.00 12.08
N ALA A 111 -17.78 14.69 12.25
CA ALA A 111 -19.08 14.03 12.14
C ALA A 111 -20.08 14.52 13.19
N LEU A 112 -19.62 14.75 14.43
CA LEU A 112 -20.46 15.34 15.49
C LEU A 112 -20.87 16.78 15.16
N LEU A 113 -19.94 17.61 14.68
CA LEU A 113 -20.26 18.98 14.27
C LEU A 113 -21.28 19.01 13.13
N TYR A 114 -21.13 18.13 12.14
CA TYR A 114 -22.07 18.02 11.05
C TYR A 114 -23.48 17.62 11.54
N SER A 115 -23.56 16.62 12.42
CA SER A 115 -24.82 16.19 13.04
C SER A 115 -25.49 17.31 13.85
N TRP A 116 -24.69 18.13 14.53
CA TRP A 116 -25.20 19.27 15.31
C TRP A 116 -25.72 20.39 14.41
N TYR A 117 -25.01 20.71 13.33
CA TYR A 117 -25.40 21.73 12.36
C TYR A 117 -26.76 21.41 11.70
N GLU A 118 -26.96 20.18 11.23
CA GLU A 118 -28.25 19.72 10.68
C GLU A 118 -29.40 19.87 11.70
N SER A 119 -29.16 19.48 12.96
CA SER A 119 -30.16 19.56 14.04
C SER A 119 -30.54 20.99 14.41
N PHE A 120 -29.59 21.93 14.33
CA PHE A 120 -29.81 23.35 14.59
C PHE A 120 -30.55 24.03 13.44
N TRP A 121 -30.19 23.70 12.20
CA TRP A 121 -30.84 24.25 11.00
C TRP A 121 -32.33 23.90 10.93
N LEU A 122 -32.69 22.65 11.30
CA LEU A 122 -34.07 22.19 11.36
C LEU A 122 -34.93 22.91 12.42
N GLN A 123 -34.35 23.54 13.44
CA GLN A 123 -35.09 24.29 14.46
C GLN A 123 -35.35 25.75 14.05
N ILE A 124 -34.59 26.28 13.10
CA ILE A 124 -34.71 27.65 12.59
C ILE A 124 -35.75 27.76 11.48
N LEU A 125 -36.06 26.66 10.80
CA LEU A 125 -37.10 26.55 9.77
C LEU A 125 -38.47 26.30 10.39
#